data_AF-A0A7X6UK89-F1
#
_entry.id   AF-A0A7X6UK89-F1
#
_cell.length_a   1.000
_cell.length_b   1.000
_cell.length_c   1.000
_cell.angle_alpha   90.00
_cell.angle_beta   90.00
_cell.angle_gamma   90.00
#
_symmetry.space_group_name_H-M   'P 1'
#
loop_
_entity.id
_entity.type
_entity.pdbx_description
1 polymer ?
#
loop_
_entity_poly.entity_id
_entity_poly.type
_entity_poly.pdbx_seq_one_letter_code
_entity_poly.pdbx_strand_id
1 'polypeptide(L)' 'MNNLTCEEQKTLLKLENYFKCSDMSIHDKVFNALIIAEHELTDHCFANEHERLKVQQFKLILNSLLDKIYV' A
#
# COMPACT_ATOMS: atom_id res chain seq x y z
N MET A 1 -11.66 3.84 -13.73
CA MET A 1 -10.33 3.27 -13.40
C MET A 1 -9.26 4.18 -13.98
N ASN A 2 -8.86 5.15 -13.17
CA ASN A 2 -7.98 6.26 -13.52
C ASN A 2 -6.59 5.78 -13.96
N ASN A 3 -5.87 6.59 -14.74
CA ASN A 3 -4.50 6.34 -15.19
C ASN A 3 -3.57 6.09 -13.99
N LEU A 4 -3.41 4.82 -13.62
CA LEU A 4 -2.44 4.39 -12.64
C LEU A 4 -1.03 4.47 -13.24
N THR A 5 -0.08 4.94 -12.45
CA THR A 5 1.33 4.85 -12.78
C THR A 5 1.80 3.40 -12.76
N CYS A 6 2.96 3.13 -13.38
CA CYS A 6 3.55 1.79 -13.38
C CYS A 6 3.78 1.27 -11.95
N GLU A 7 4.20 2.12 -11.02
CA GLU A 7 4.46 1.73 -9.62
C GLU A 7 3.18 1.43 -8.84
N GLU A 8 2.10 2.16 -9.10
CA GLU A 8 0.78 1.88 -8.55
C GLU A 8 0.24 0.54 -9.04
N GLN A 9 0.36 0.26 -10.34
CA GLN A 9 -0.05 -1.03 -10.93
C GLN A 9 0.73 -2.20 -10.32
N LYS A 10 2.06 -2.08 -10.22
CA LYS A 10 2.91 -3.09 -9.56
C LYS A 10 2.52 -3.28 -8.10
N THR A 11 2.17 -2.20 -7.41
CA THR A 11 1.74 -2.25 -6.02
C THR A 11 0.42 -2.99 -5.88
N LEU A 12 -0.58 -2.73 -6.71
CA LEU A 12 -1.84 -3.48 -6.70
C LEU A 12 -1.61 -4.98 -6.94
N LEU A 13 -0.76 -5.36 -7.89
CA LEU A 13 -0.40 -6.76 -8.11
C LEU A 13 0.25 -7.40 -6.88
N LYS A 14 1.09 -6.67 -6.14
CA LYS A 14 1.66 -7.17 -4.87
C LYS A 14 0.58 -7.35 -3.81
N LEU A 15 -0.34 -6.40 -3.68
CA LEU A 15 -1.44 -6.47 -2.71
C LEU A 15 -2.37 -7.64 -3.00
N GLU A 16 -2.71 -7.88 -4.27
CA GLU A 16 -3.50 -9.03 -4.71
C GLU A 16 -2.83 -10.36 -4.35
N ASN A 17 -1.51 -10.46 -4.48
CA ASN A 17 -0.76 -11.66 -4.09
C ASN A 17 -0.62 -11.83 -2.57
N TYR A 18 -0.56 -10.73 -1.82
CA TYR A 18 -0.42 -10.73 -0.37
C TYR A 18 -1.74 -11.07 0.34
N PHE A 19 -2.81 -10.35 0.00
CA PHE A 19 -4.15 -10.57 0.53
C PHE A 19 -4.88 -11.64 -0.28
N LYS A 20 -4.62 -12.91 0.05
CA LYS A 20 -5.22 -14.08 -0.63
C LYS A 20 -6.72 -14.25 -0.40
N CYS A 21 -7.36 -13.39 0.39
CA CYS A 21 -8.79 -13.43 0.62
C CYS A 21 -9.53 -12.92 -0.62
N SER A 22 -10.26 -13.82 -1.29
CA SER A 22 -11.04 -13.51 -2.50
C SER A 22 -12.16 -12.50 -2.25
N ASP A 23 -12.68 -12.47 -1.03
CA ASP A 23 -13.84 -11.66 -0.67
C ASP A 23 -13.44 -10.22 -0.28
N MET A 24 -12.14 -9.95 -0.17
CA MET A 24 -11.63 -8.63 0.15
C MET A 24 -11.55 -7.77 -1.12
N SER A 25 -12.22 -6.62 -1.12
CA SER A 25 -12.18 -5.70 -2.26
C SER A 25 -10.78 -5.10 -2.43
N ILE A 26 -10.46 -4.60 -3.63
CA ILE A 26 -9.18 -3.93 -3.85
C ILE A 26 -9.02 -2.68 -2.96
N HIS A 27 -10.13 -1.98 -2.68
CA HIS A 27 -10.14 -0.87 -1.74
C HIS A 27 -9.72 -1.33 -0.34
N ASP A 28 -10.32 -2.41 0.17
CA ASP A 28 -9.99 -2.96 1.48
C ASP A 28 -8.53 -3.43 1.55
N LYS A 29 -8.01 -4.04 0.49
CA LYS A 29 -6.60 -4.45 0.41
C LYS A 29 -5.66 -3.25 0.51
N VAL A 30 -5.94 -2.17 -0.23
CA VAL A 30 -5.14 -0.94 -0.18
C VAL A 30 -5.24 -0.28 1.19
N PHE A 31 -6.45 -0.19 1.76
CA PHE A 31 -6.68 0.40 3.08
C PHE A 31 -5.97 -0.37 4.20
N ASN A 32 -6.07 -1.71 4.21
CA ASN A 32 -5.37 -2.54 5.18
C ASN A 32 -3.84 -2.44 5.03
N ALA A 33 -3.31 -2.40 3.80
CA ALA A 33 -1.88 -2.18 3.58
C ALA A 33 -1.41 -0.82 4.12
N LEU A 34 -2.25 0.21 4.01
CA LEU A 34 -1.94 1.54 4.53
C LEU A 34 -1.84 1.54 6.05
N ILE A 35 -2.77 0.86 6.73
CA ILE A 35 -2.72 0.67 8.19
C ILE A 35 -1.43 -0.03 8.62
N ILE A 36 -1.05 -1.10 7.92
CA ILE A 36 0.20 -1.83 8.21
C ILE A 36 1.41 -0.89 8.06
N ALA A 37 1.50 -0.13 6.96
CA ALA A 37 2.61 0.79 6.73
C ALA A 37 2.66 1.93 7.77
N GLU A 38 1.51 2.45 8.22
CA GLU A 38 1.45 3.44 9.31
C GLU A 38 1.97 2.85 10.62
N HIS A 39 1.55 1.63 10.94
CA HIS A 39 1.97 0.93 12.14
C HIS A 39 3.48 0.67 12.13
N GLU A 40 4.04 0.21 11.00
CA GLU A 40 5.48 -0.01 10.88
C GLU A 40 6.30 1.27 11.12
N LEU A 41 5.79 2.42 10.64
CA LEU A 41 6.44 3.71 10.87
C LEU A 41 6.30 4.19 12.32
N THR A 42 5.12 4.04 12.91
CA THR A 42 4.81 4.52 14.26
C THR A 42 5.60 3.74 15.31
N ASP A 43 5.59 2.40 15.19
CA ASP A 43 6.23 1.49 16.15
C ASP A 43 7.72 1.25 15.85
N HIS A 44 8.29 2.01 14.91
CA HIS A 44 9.68 1.90 14.50
C HIS A 44 10.08 0.47 14.10
N CYS A 45 9.18 -0.24 13.41
CA CYS A 45 9.38 -1.62 12.94
C CYS A 45 10.24 -1.66 11.66
N PHE A 46 11.42 -1.08 11.72
CA PHE A 46 12.41 -1.05 10.64
C PHE A 46 13.82 -1.12 11.23
N ALA A 47 14.74 -1.82 10.57
CA ALA A 47 16.09 -2.03 11.09
C ALA A 47 17.00 -0.81 10.86
N ASN A 48 16.70 0.03 9.86
CA ASN A 48 17.51 1.17 9.48
C ASN A 48 16.70 2.23 8.71
N GLU A 49 17.33 3.38 8.49
CA GLU A 49 16.72 4.52 7.81
C GLU A 49 16.31 4.21 6.36
N HIS A 50 17.07 3.36 5.66
CA HIS A 50 16.73 2.98 4.29
C HIS A 50 15.43 2.18 4.23
N GLU A 51 15.19 1.30 5.20
CA GLU A 51 13.92 0.59 5.33
C GLU A 51 12.78 1.55 5.69
N ARG A 52 13.01 2.47 6.64
CA ARG A 52 12.03 3.51 6.99
C ARG A 52 11.58 4.30 5.76
N LEU A 53 12.52 4.72 4.91
CA LEU A 53 12.23 5.44 3.67
C LEU A 53 11.44 4.60 2.67
N LYS A 54 11.70 3.29 2.57
CA LYS A 54 10.90 2.38 1.74
C LYS A 54 9.47 2.26 2.22
N VAL A 55 9.25 2.11 3.53
CA VAL A 55 7.89 2.05 4.12
C VAL A 55 7.17 3.38 3.89
N GLN A 56 7.86 4.51 4.08
CA GLN A 56 7.30 5.84 3.81
C GLN A 56 6.93 6.02 2.33
N GLN A 57 7.78 5.59 1.40
CA GLN A 57 7.49 5.64 -0.03
C GLN A 57 6.31 4.73 -0.40
N PHE A 58 6.24 3.54 0.19
CA PHE A 58 5.13 2.61 -0.01
C PHE A 58 3.81 3.21 0.48
N LYS A 59 3.79 3.80 1.68
CA LYS A 59 2.63 4.55 2.22
C LYS A 59 2.16 5.66 1.28
N LEU A 60 3.07 6.41 0.65
CA LEU A 60 2.69 7.45 -0.33
C LEU A 60 2.00 6.87 -1.57
N ILE A 61 2.49 5.73 -2.08
CA ILE A 61 1.86 5.03 -3.21
C ILE A 61 0.45 4.54 -2.82
N LEU A 62 0.31 3.99 -1.61
CA LEU A 62 -0.99 3.51 -1.11
C LEU A 62 -2.01 4.63 -0.95
N ASN A 63 -1.62 5.80 -0.44
CA ASN A 63 -2.50 6.97 -0.38
C ASN A 63 -2.97 7.40 -1.78
N SER A 64 -2.04 7.50 -2.73
CA SER A 64 -2.37 7.82 -4.14
C SER A 64 -3.30 6.79 -4.77
N LEU A 65 -3.13 5.50 -4.46
CA LEU A 65 -4.04 4.44 -4.88
C LEU A 65 -5.43 4.61 -4.28
N LEU A 66 -5.52 4.88 -2.97
CA LEU A 66 -6.78 5.04 -2.26
C LEU A 66 -7.63 6.15 -2.90
N ASP A 67 -7.01 7.31 -3.16
CA ASP A 67 -7.64 8.47 -3.81
C ASP A 67 -8.17 8.14 -5.22
N LYS A 68 -7.49 7.26 -5.96
CA LYS A 68 -7.82 6.92 -7.35
C LYS A 68 -8.83 5.78 -7.50
N ILE A 69 -8.95 4.93 -6.49
CA ILE A 69 -9.83 3.75 -6.47
C ILE A 69 -11.18 4.08 -5.83
N TYR A 70 -11.25 5.12 -4.97
CA TYR A 70 -12.49 5.59 -4.36
C TYR A 70 -13.42 6.36 -5.34
N VAL A 71 -12.92 6.74 -6.53
CA VAL A 71 -13.65 7.46 -7.60
C VAL A 71 -13.96 6.56 -8.78
#